data_AF-A0A931GHQ5-F1
#
_entry.id   AF-A0A931GHQ5-F1
#
_cell.length_a   1.000
_cell.length_b   1.000
_cell.length_c   1.000
_cell.angle_alpha   90.00
_cell.angle_beta   90.00
_cell.angle_gamma   90.00
#
_symmetry.space_group_name_H-M   'P 1'
#
loop_
_entity.id
_entity.type
_entity.pdbx_description
1 polymer ?
#
loop_
_entity_poly.entity_id
_entity_poly.type
_entity_poly.pdbx_seq_one_letter_code
_entity_poly.pdbx_strand_id
1 'polypeptide(L)' 'MGKHSKPPTRTCPGCDGSGVHRGQTCGVCRGEGMI' A
#
# COMPACT_ATOMS: atom_id res chain seq x y z
N MET A 1 13.90 -16.94 15.62
CA MET A 1 13.19 -17.18 14.33
C MET A 1 12.18 -16.04 14.13
N GLY A 2 12.59 -15.02 13.37
CA GLY A 2 11.79 -13.82 13.10
C GLY A 2 10.58 -14.17 12.23
N LYS A 3 9.40 -13.72 12.65
CA LYS A 3 8.11 -14.11 12.05
C LYS A 3 7.32 -12.93 11.48
N HIS A 4 7.99 -11.84 11.12
CA HIS A 4 7.31 -10.63 10.65
C HIS A 4 8.02 -9.94 9.46
N SER A 5 8.59 -10.73 8.55
CA SER A 5 9.03 -10.25 7.24
C SER A 5 8.00 -10.63 6.18
N LYS A 6 6.77 -10.12 6.27
CA LYS A 6 5.99 -10.00 5.04
C LYS A 6 6.39 -8.63 4.49
N PRO A 7 7.29 -8.55 3.50
CA PRO A 7 7.38 -7.32 2.73
C PRO A 7 5.96 -7.01 2.25
N PRO A 8 5.60 -5.76 2.05
CA PRO A 8 4.29 -5.37 1.57
C PRO A 8 4.13 -5.93 0.13
N THR A 9 3.72 -7.20 0.04
CA THR A 9 3.79 -8.04 -1.16
C THR A 9 2.71 -7.69 -2.16
N ARG A 10 1.71 -6.89 -1.75
CA ARG A 10 0.57 -6.57 -2.60
C ARG A 10 0.49 -5.08 -2.82
N THR A 11 0.60 -4.73 -4.09
CA THR A 11 0.20 -3.43 -4.62
C THR A 11 -1.18 -3.10 -4.09
N CYS A 12 -1.33 -1.91 -3.51
CA CYS A 12 -2.61 -1.49 -2.97
C CYS A 12 -3.63 -1.40 -4.12
N PRO A 13 -4.67 -2.23 -4.16
CA PRO A 13 -5.65 -2.22 -5.25
C PRO A 13 -6.48 -0.94 -5.27
N GLY A 14 -6.47 -0.17 -4.17
CA GLY A 14 -7.15 1.12 -4.08
C GLY A 14 -6.44 2.23 -4.84
N CYS A 15 -5.12 2.20 -4.98
CA CYS A 15 -4.36 3.22 -5.72
C CYS A 15 -3.45 2.63 -6.80
N ASP A 16 -3.55 1.33 -7.06
CA ASP A 16 -2.73 0.57 -7.99
C ASP A 16 -1.21 0.80 -7.79
N GLY A 17 -0.77 0.93 -6.54
CA GLY A 17 0.64 1.17 -6.24
C GLY A 17 1.06 2.64 -6.21
N SER A 18 0.17 3.54 -6.63
CA SER A 18 0.50 4.97 -6.77
C SER A 18 0.59 5.71 -5.43
N GLY A 19 0.06 5.14 -4.34
CA GLY A 19 -0.09 5.83 -3.05
C GLY A 19 -1.15 6.94 -3.05
N VAL A 20 -1.67 7.30 -4.22
CA VAL A 20 -2.64 8.37 -4.45
C VAL A 20 -3.87 7.78 -5.14
N HIS A 21 -5.05 8.05 -4.59
CA HIS A 21 -6.34 7.72 -5.20
C HIS A 21 -7.10 9.01 -5.50
N ARG A 22 -7.42 9.26 -6.77
CA ARG A 22 -8.17 10.46 -7.22
C ARG A 22 -7.55 11.79 -6.78
N GLY A 23 -6.22 11.90 -6.84
CA GLY A 23 -5.49 13.12 -6.48
C GLY A 23 -5.42 13.38 -4.96
N GLN A 24 -5.86 12.44 -4.13
CA GLN A 24 -5.74 12.49 -2.68
C GLN A 24 -4.94 11.29 -2.17
N THR A 25 -4.32 11.43 -1.00
CA THR A 25 -3.59 10.32 -0.37
C THR A 25 -4.53 9.11 -0.24
N CYS A 26 -4.09 7.95 -0.74
CA CYS A 26 -4.90 6.75 -0.72
C CYS A 26 -5.15 6.32 0.74
N GLY A 27 -6.40 6.35 1.19
CA GLY A 27 -6.75 5.97 2.56
C GLY A 27 -6.54 4.49 2.89
N VAL A 28 -6.48 3.63 1.86
CA VAL A 28 -6.31 2.18 2.01
C VAL A 28 -4.88 1.82 2.43
N CYS A 29 -3.89 2.29 1.68
CA CYS A 29 -2.47 2.11 2.01
C CYS A 29 -1.87 3.31 2.75
N ARG A 30 -2.66 4.35 3.05
CA ARG A 30 -2.22 5.60 3.69
C ARG A 30 -1.05 6.30 3.01
N GLY A 31 -1.00 6.25 1.68
CA GLY A 31 0.11 6.84 0.91
C GLY A 31 1.26 5.90 0.57
N GLU A 32 1.30 4.69 1.14
CA GLU A 32 2.42 3.76 0.97
C GLU A 32 2.46 3.07 -0.41
N GLY A 33 1.34 3.05 -1.14
CA GLY A 33 1.19 2.29 -2.40
C GLY A 33 1.06 0.78 -2.22
N MET A 34 1.20 0.28 -1.00
CA MET A 34 1.35 -1.15 -0.72
C MET A 34 0.63 -1.52 0.59
N ILE A 35 0.11 -2.75 0.68
CA ILE A 35 -0.64 -3.28 1.83
C ILE A 35 -0.14 -4.65 2.30
#